data_AF-A0A920HH70-F1
#
_entry.id   AF-A0A920HH70-F1
#
_cell.length_a   1.000
_cell.length_b   1.000
_cell.length_c   1.000
_cell.angle_alpha   90.00
_cell.angle_beta   90.00
_cell.angle_gamma   90.00
#
_symmetry.space_group_name_H-M   'P 1'
#
loop_
_entity.id
_entity.type
_entity.pdbx_description
1 polymer ?
#
loop_
_entity_poly.entity_id
_entity_poly.type
_entity_poly.pdbx_seq_one_letter_code
_entity_poly.pdbx_strand_id
1 'polypeptide(L)'
;MLSIDTISNNKEETLIGLKKRGFKDLKIIDKIIDLNLSRKKIQQELDQILFESNNISKKISEIFKSGNNDDSVSTLKEKSSDLKLKSKNLSDQLEKTKSDIFELLTTIPNIPDNEVP
;
A
#
# COMPACT_ATOMS: atom_id res chain seq x y z
N MET A 1 -19.93 -0.29 -4.62
CA MET A 1 -19.30 -0.59 -3.33
C MET A 1 -18.91 0.72 -2.68
N LEU A 2 -18.97 0.80 -1.36
CA LEU A 2 -18.58 2.00 -0.63
C LEU A 2 -17.06 2.23 -0.83
N SER A 3 -16.65 3.44 -1.21
CA SER A 3 -15.24 3.74 -1.44
C SER A 3 -14.49 3.82 -0.11
N ILE A 4 -13.25 3.30 -0.07
CA ILE A 4 -12.37 3.41 1.12
C ILE A 4 -12.19 4.87 1.55
N ASP A 5 -12.09 5.79 0.58
CA ASP A 5 -11.96 7.21 0.86
C ASP A 5 -13.20 7.76 1.57
N THR A 6 -14.40 7.31 1.18
CA THR A 6 -15.66 7.65 1.88
C THR A 6 -15.69 7.07 3.29
N ILE A 7 -15.24 5.83 3.46
CA ILE A 7 -15.15 5.18 4.78
C ILE A 7 -14.16 5.92 5.70
N SER A 8 -13.03 6.37 5.14
CA SER A 8 -11.97 7.05 5.91
C SER A 8 -12.34 8.49 6.24
N ASN A 9 -12.93 9.24 5.30
CA ASN A 9 -13.32 10.64 5.48
C ASN A 9 -14.60 10.78 6.31
N ASN A 10 -15.57 9.89 6.12
CA ASN A 10 -16.90 9.95 6.73
C ASN A 10 -17.15 8.73 7.61
N LYS A 11 -16.17 8.38 8.45
CA LYS A 11 -16.22 7.20 9.33
C LYS A 11 -17.47 7.18 10.20
N GLU A 12 -17.81 8.30 10.84
CA GLU A 12 -18.97 8.38 11.74
C GLU A 12 -20.29 8.16 11.00
N GLU A 13 -20.45 8.81 9.85
CA GLU A 13 -21.63 8.67 8.98
C GLU A 13 -21.77 7.23 8.47
N THR A 14 -20.64 6.62 8.09
CA THR A 14 -20.56 5.21 7.69
C THR A 14 -21.01 4.28 8.81
N LEU A 15 -20.55 4.50 10.04
CA LEU A 15 -20.95 3.71 11.20
C LEU A 15 -22.45 3.86 11.51
N ILE A 16 -23.00 5.07 11.41
CA ILE A 16 -24.43 5.34 11.62
C ILE A 16 -25.26 4.66 10.54
N GLY A 17 -24.88 4.79 9.26
CA GLY A 17 -25.57 4.16 8.14
C GLY A 17 -25.56 2.63 8.22
N LEU A 18 -24.42 2.05 8.61
CA LEU A 18 -24.28 0.62 8.82
C LEU A 18 -25.11 0.12 10.00
N LYS A 19 -25.16 0.87 11.11
CA LYS A 19 -26.06 0.58 12.24
C LYS A 19 -27.53 0.63 11.82
N LYS A 20 -27.96 1.65 11.06
CA LYS A 20 -29.33 1.76 10.54
C LYS A 20 -29.70 0.54 9.70
N ARG A 21 -28.75 0.00 8.92
CA ARG A 21 -28.93 -1.21 8.12
C ARG A 21 -28.86 -2.51 8.92
N GLY A 22 -28.63 -2.45 10.23
CA GLY A 22 -28.51 -3.61 11.11
C GLY A 22 -27.17 -4.35 11.00
N PHE A 23 -26.15 -3.72 10.42
CA PHE A 23 -24.82 -4.30 10.31
C PHE A 23 -24.13 -4.28 11.68
N LYS A 24 -23.76 -5.47 12.18
CA LYS A 24 -23.25 -5.65 13.55
C LYS A 24 -21.72 -5.51 13.64
N ASP A 25 -21.00 -5.80 12.57
CA ASP A 25 -19.54 -5.87 12.60
C ASP A 25 -18.87 -4.54 12.23
N LEU A 26 -19.09 -3.54 13.07
CA LEU A 26 -18.53 -2.20 12.87
C LEU A 26 -17.00 -2.14 12.95
N LYS A 27 -16.37 -3.16 13.56
CA LYS A 27 -14.91 -3.28 13.67
C LYS A 27 -14.24 -3.48 12.32
N ILE A 28 -14.98 -3.98 11.33
CA ILE A 28 -14.49 -4.15 9.97
C ILE A 28 -14.09 -2.81 9.34
N ILE A 29 -14.73 -1.71 9.74
CA ILE A 29 -14.43 -0.35 9.29
C ILE A 29 -13.04 0.09 9.77
N ASP A 30 -12.75 -0.10 11.05
CA ASP A 30 -11.43 0.17 11.61
C ASP A 30 -10.36 -0.68 10.91
N LYS A 31 -10.65 -1.97 10.68
CA LYS A 31 -9.74 -2.88 9.99
C LYS A 31 -9.44 -2.44 8.55
N ILE A 32 -10.43 -1.96 7.81
CA ILE A 32 -10.24 -1.43 6.45
C ILE A 32 -9.39 -0.15 6.47
N ILE A 33 -9.62 0.74 7.43
CA ILE A 33 -8.81 1.95 7.60
C ILE A 33 -7.35 1.57 7.90
N ASP A 34 -7.12 0.65 8.83
CA ASP A 34 -5.77 0.18 9.18
C ASP A 34 -5.08 -0.50 7.99
N LEU A 35 -5.77 -1.37 7.27
CA LEU A 35 -5.23 -1.99 6.06
C LEU A 35 -4.94 -0.96 4.97
N ASN A 36 -5.77 0.07 4.82
CA ASN A 36 -5.52 1.15 3.86
C ASN A 36 -4.29 1.99 4.25
N LEU A 37 -4.08 2.24 5.54
CA LEU A 37 -2.86 2.87 6.04
C LEU A 37 -1.63 2.00 5.76
N SER A 38 -1.72 0.70 6.03
CA SER A 38 -0.68 -0.27 5.70
C SER A 38 -0.37 -0.29 4.20
N ARG A 39 -1.41 -0.31 3.35
CA ARG A 39 -1.29 -0.22 1.89
C ARG A 39 -0.52 1.02 1.46
N LYS A 40 -0.88 2.20 2.00
CA LYS A 40 -0.19 3.47 1.71
C LYS A 40 1.27 3.44 2.13
N LYS A 41 1.56 2.87 3.30
CA LYS A 41 2.93 2.73 3.81
C LYS A 41 3.78 1.80 2.94
N ILE A 42 3.27 0.62 2.60
CA ILE A 42 3.94 -0.34 1.71
C ILE A 42 4.20 0.30 0.34
N GLN A 43 3.22 1.04 -0.19
CA GLN A 43 3.35 1.72 -1.47
C GLN A 43 4.45 2.81 -1.43
N GLN A 44 4.50 3.61 -0.37
CA GLN A 44 5.57 4.58 -0.17
C GLN A 44 6.95 3.92 -0.05
N GLU A 45 7.04 2.80 0.66
CA GLU A 45 8.29 2.05 0.83
C GLU A 45 8.77 1.44 -0.51
N LEU A 46 7.84 0.93 -1.33
CA LEU A 46 8.12 0.48 -2.69
C LEU A 46 8.66 1.60 -3.57
N ASP A 47 8.01 2.77 -3.56
CA ASP A 47 8.44 3.94 -4.34
C ASP A 47 9.85 4.38 -3.92
N GLN A 48 10.15 4.34 -2.62
CA GLN A 48 11.46 4.67 -2.09
C GLN A 48 12.53 3.64 -2.52
N ILE A 49 12.21 2.35 -2.49
CA ILE A 49 13.12 1.30 -2.98
C ILE A 49 13.39 1.43 -4.47
N LEU A 50 12.36 1.73 -5.27
CA LEU A 50 12.51 1.97 -6.71
C LEU A 50 13.39 3.18 -6.98
N PHE A 51 13.22 4.26 -6.21
CA PHE A 51 14.07 5.43 -6.26
C PHE A 51 15.53 5.10 -5.92
N GLU A 52 15.77 4.38 -4.82
CA GLU A 52 17.11 3.95 -4.42
C GLU A 52 17.77 3.04 -5.46
N SER A 53 17.04 2.07 -6.01
CA SER A 53 17.53 1.15 -7.05
C SER A 53 17.95 1.89 -8.32
N ASN A 54 17.15 2.87 -8.75
CA ASN A 54 17.49 3.74 -9.88
C ASN A 54 18.72 4.61 -9.59
N ASN A 55 18.85 5.13 -8.36
CA ASN A 55 19.99 5.94 -7.96
C ASN A 55 21.28 5.10 -7.91
N ILE A 56 21.21 3.88 -7.38
CA ILE A 56 22.31 2.92 -7.40
C ILE A 56 22.74 2.61 -8.84
N SER A 57 21.78 2.37 -9.74
CA SER A 57 22.06 2.10 -11.15
C SER A 57 22.79 3.26 -11.84
N LYS A 58 22.40 4.50 -11.54
CA LYS A 58 23.10 5.71 -12.01
C LYS A 58 24.52 5.80 -11.45
N LYS A 59 24.70 5.62 -10.13
CA LYS A 59 26.02 5.64 -9.48
C LYS A 59 26.96 4.60 -10.06
N ILE A 60 26.48 3.37 -10.30
CA ILE A 60 27.25 2.31 -10.94
C ILE A 60 27.70 2.77 -12.34
N SER A 61 26.77 3.34 -13.13
CA SER A 61 27.08 3.81 -14.49
C SER A 61 28.10 4.95 -14.51
N GLU A 62 28.05 5.86 -13.54
CA GLU A 62 29.04 6.94 -13.37
C GLU A 62 30.42 6.41 -12.98
N ILE A 63 30.48 5.47 -12.03
CA ILE A 63 31.75 4.85 -11.60
C ILE A 63 32.44 4.16 -12.77
N PHE A 64 31.69 3.38 -13.56
CA PHE A 64 32.21 2.73 -14.76
C PHE A 64 32.72 3.74 -15.81
N LYS A 65 32.04 4.89 -15.99
CA LYS A 65 32.50 5.95 -16.89
C LYS A 65 33.78 6.63 -16.41
N SER A 66 33.96 6.75 -15.09
CA SER A 66 35.16 7.35 -14.49
C SER A 66 36.39 6.43 -14.48
N GLY A 67 36.29 5.18 -14.96
CA GLY A 67 37.43 4.27 -15.11
C GLY A 67 37.91 3.61 -13.81
N ASN A 68 37.28 3.90 -12.67
CA ASN A 68 37.58 3.27 -11.38
C ASN A 68 36.83 1.93 -11.25
N ASN A 69 37.56 0.82 -11.27
CA ASN A 69 37.03 -0.52 -11.00
C ASN A 69 37.10 -0.82 -9.49
N ASP A 70 36.53 0.08 -8.68
CA ASP A 70 36.65 0.01 -7.22
C ASP A 70 35.62 -0.93 -6.60
N ASP A 71 35.98 -1.58 -5.50
CA ASP A 71 35.16 -2.49 -4.68
C ASP A 71 33.74 -1.96 -4.37
N SER A 72 33.58 -0.63 -4.41
CA SER A 72 32.31 0.09 -4.31
C SER A 72 31.23 -0.39 -5.30
N VAL A 73 31.60 -0.82 -6.51
CA VAL A 73 30.63 -1.34 -7.50
C VAL A 73 30.04 -2.68 -7.05
N SER A 74 30.86 -3.54 -6.43
CA SER A 74 30.40 -4.84 -5.94
C SER A 74 29.34 -4.67 -4.85
N THR A 75 29.63 -3.81 -3.86
CA THR A 75 28.69 -3.49 -2.78
C THR A 75 27.40 -2.86 -3.29
N LEU A 76 27.47 -1.98 -4.31
CA LEU A 76 26.29 -1.38 -4.93
C LEU A 76 25.45 -2.40 -5.69
N LYS A 77 26.07 -3.37 -6.37
CA LYS A 77 25.36 -4.48 -7.02
C LYS A 77 24.67 -5.38 -6.01
N GLU A 78 25.32 -5.71 -4.90
CA GLU A 78 24.71 -6.47 -3.80
C GLU A 78 23.48 -5.75 -3.23
N LYS A 79 23.62 -4.45 -2.93
CA LYS A 79 22.49 -3.61 -2.49
C LYS A 79 21.36 -3.57 -3.50
N SER A 80 21.66 -3.45 -4.80
CA SER A 80 20.64 -3.48 -5.85
C SER A 80 19.90 -4.82 -5.88
N SER A 81 20.60 -5.94 -5.67
CA SER A 81 19.99 -7.26 -5.59
C SER A 81 19.09 -7.42 -4.36
N ASP A 82 19.54 -6.96 -3.19
CA ASP A 82 18.75 -6.95 -1.95
C ASP A 82 17.48 -6.08 -2.08
N LEU A 83 17.62 -4.87 -2.63
CA LEU A 83 16.49 -3.99 -2.91
C LEU A 83 15.49 -4.61 -3.89
N LYS A 84 15.97 -5.36 -4.89
CA LYS A 84 15.09 -6.08 -5.83
C LYS A 84 14.29 -7.18 -5.12
N LEU A 85 14.89 -7.91 -4.19
CA LEU A 85 14.20 -8.91 -3.37
C LEU A 85 13.16 -8.26 -2.45
N LYS A 86 13.53 -7.18 -1.76
CA LYS A 86 12.62 -6.40 -0.90
C LYS A 86 11.46 -5.82 -1.69
N SER A 87 11.72 -5.23 -2.86
CA SER A 87 10.70 -4.71 -3.76
C SER A 87 9.71 -5.80 -4.16
N LYS A 88 10.18 -7.00 -4.52
CA LYS A 88 9.29 -8.11 -4.85
C LYS A 88 8.41 -8.51 -3.66
N ASN A 89 9.02 -8.67 -2.48
CA ASN A 89 8.28 -9.04 -1.26
C ASN A 89 7.21 -8.00 -0.90
N LEU A 90 7.56 -6.70 -0.94
CA LEU A 90 6.61 -5.62 -0.66
C LEU A 90 5.52 -5.52 -1.73
N SER A 91 5.82 -5.82 -2.99
CA SER A 91 4.82 -5.89 -4.06
C SER A 91 3.80 -7.00 -3.79
N ASP A 92 4.27 -8.19 -3.41
CA ASP A 92 3.40 -9.32 -3.06
C ASP A 92 2.55 -8.98 -1.82
N GLN A 93 3.14 -8.33 -0.80
CA GLN A 93 2.41 -7.84 0.38
C GLN A 93 1.38 -6.77 0.01
N LEU A 94 1.69 -5.87 -0.92
CA LEU A 94 0.78 -4.84 -1.39
C LEU A 94 -0.42 -5.44 -2.10
N GLU A 95 -0.22 -6.41 -2.99
CA GLU A 95 -1.31 -7.12 -3.66
C GLU A 95 -2.18 -7.87 -2.66
N LYS A 96 -1.56 -8.59 -1.71
CA LYS A 96 -2.30 -9.27 -0.65
C LYS A 96 -3.15 -8.29 0.17
N THR A 97 -2.55 -7.17 0.60
CA THR A 97 -3.26 -6.14 1.36
C THR A 97 -4.43 -5.54 0.56
N LYS A 98 -4.24 -5.32 -0.75
CA LYS A 98 -5.33 -4.86 -1.64
C LYS A 98 -6.44 -5.88 -1.76
N SER A 99 -6.11 -7.17 -1.86
CA SER A 99 -7.08 -8.26 -1.88
C SER A 99 -7.87 -8.33 -0.57
N ASP A 100 -7.19 -8.29 0.57
CA ASP A 100 -7.80 -8.30 1.90
C ASP A 100 -8.78 -7.14 2.07
N ILE A 101 -8.37 -5.93 1.65
CA ILE A 101 -9.22 -4.75 1.64
C ILE A 101 -10.46 -4.96 0.76
N PHE A 102 -10.27 -5.50 -0.46
CA PHE A 102 -11.35 -5.74 -1.40
C PHE A 102 -12.37 -6.74 -0.85
N GLU A 103 -11.90 -7.86 -0.29
CA GLU A 103 -12.75 -8.84 0.37
C GLU A 103 -13.58 -8.22 1.50
N LEU A 104 -12.96 -7.43 2.37
CA LEU A 104 -13.68 -6.76 3.46
C LEU A 104 -14.72 -5.77 2.92
N LEU A 105 -14.38 -4.99 1.89
CA LEU A 105 -15.33 -4.07 1.25
C LEU A 105 -16.51 -4.80 0.61
N THR A 106 -16.32 -6.01 0.09
CA THR A 106 -17.41 -6.80 -0.48
C THR A 106 -18.43 -7.25 0.56
N THR A 107 -18.02 -7.39 1.82
CA THR A 107 -18.91 -7.76 2.93
C THR A 107 -19.74 -6.58 3.44
N ILE A 108 -19.32 -5.35 3.13
CA ILE A 108 -20.00 -4.13 3.60
C ILE A 108 -21.15 -3.79 2.65
N PRO A 109 -22.39 -3.72 3.16
CA PRO A 109 -23.51 -3.26 2.35
C PRO A 109 -23.40 -1.77 2.05
N ASN A 110 -24.00 -1.31 0.95
CA ASN A 110 -24.04 0.11 0.66
C ASN A 110 -24.86 0.87 1.71
N ILE A 111 -24.43 2.09 2.05
CA ILE A 111 -25.15 2.96 2.98
C ILE A 111 -26.45 3.43 2.28
N PRO A 112 -27.62 3.32 2.91
CA PRO A 112 -28.86 3.89 2.37
C PRO A 112 -28.74 5.41 2.25
N ASP A 113 -29.26 5.95 1.16
CA ASP A 113 -29.29 7.40 0.95
C ASP A 113 -30.21 8.09 1.98
N ASN A 114 -29.96 9.38 2.25
CA ASN A 114 -30.73 10.13 3.24
C ASN A 114 -32.21 10.31 2.85
N GLU A 115 -32.55 10.13 1.57
CA GLU A 115 -33.92 10.20 1.05
C GLU A 115 -34.68 8.86 1.11
N VAL A 116 -34.04 7.76 1.52
CA VAL A 116 -34.73 6.47 1.63
C VAL A 116 -35.46 6.40 2.98
N PRO A 117 -36.81 6.39 3.00
CA PRO A 117 -37.62 6.44 4.22
C PRO A 117 -37.51 5.17 5.09
#